data_AF-A0A3D6EA72-F1
#
_entry.id   AF-A0A3D6EA72-F1
#
_cell.length_a   1.000
_cell.length_b   1.000
_cell.length_c   1.000
_cell.angle_alpha   90.00
_cell.angle_beta   90.00
_cell.angle_gamma   90.00
#
_symmetry.space_group_name_H-M   'P 1'
#
loop_
_entity.id
_entity.type
_entity.pdbx_description
1 polymer ?
#
loop_
_entity_poly.entity_id
_entity_poly.type
_entity_poly.pdbx_seq_one_letter_code
_entity_poly.pdbx_strand_id
1 'polypeptide(L)' 'MNVYEAMSSIRPMLEKLQKSGVDLSNIKNIDMYEEYREMSKDGEKKMYIVSFLAEKYKMSEKSVSRAIRRFSMIL' A
#
# COMPACT_ATOMS: atom_id res chain seq x y z
N MET A 1 -1.11 3.42 26.46
CA MET A 1 -1.44 2.27 25.60
C MET A 1 -0.19 1.47 25.33
N ASN A 2 -0.15 0.22 25.79
CA ASN A 2 0.90 -0.73 25.44
C ASN A 2 0.55 -1.51 24.15
N VAL A 3 1.49 -2.33 23.65
CA VAL A 3 1.28 -3.13 22.43
C VAL A 3 0.07 -4.06 22.56
N TYR A 4 -0.11 -4.67 23.73
CA TYR A 4 -1.24 -5.57 23.97
C TYR A 4 -2.58 -4.82 23.89
N GLU A 5 -2.69 -3.65 24.51
CA GLU A 5 -3.90 -2.82 24.48
C GLU A 5 -4.22 -2.35 23.05
N ALA A 6 -3.20 -1.91 22.30
CA ALA A 6 -3.35 -1.51 20.91
C ALA A 6 -3.85 -2.68 20.03
N MET A 7 -3.20 -3.84 20.10
CA MET A 7 -3.59 -5.01 19.32
C MET A 7 -4.98 -5.53 19.71
N SER A 8 -5.30 -5.51 21.00
CA SER A 8 -6.60 -5.96 21.50
C SER A 8 -7.74 -5.07 21.00
N SER A 9 -7.51 -3.76 20.90
CA SER A 9 -8.52 -2.79 20.41
C SER A 9 -8.95 -3.01 18.96
N ILE A 10 -8.08 -3.59 18.12
CA ILE A 10 -8.34 -3.83 16.68
C ILE A 10 -8.33 -5.31 16.29
N ARG A 11 -8.33 -6.22 17.26
CA ARG A 11 -8.17 -7.68 17.06
C ARG A 11 -9.05 -8.27 15.96
N PRO A 12 -10.37 -7.99 15.87
CA PRO A 12 -11.21 -8.59 14.84
C PRO A 12 -10.78 -8.22 13.41
N MET A 13 -10.29 -6.99 13.21
CA MET A 13 -9.79 -6.53 11.91
C MET A 13 -8.47 -7.22 11.55
N LEU A 14 -7.54 -7.33 12.51
CA LEU A 14 -6.28 -8.04 12.31
C LEU A 14 -6.50 -9.51 11.96
N GLU A 15 -7.41 -10.20 12.65
CA GLU A 15 -7.74 -11.60 12.38
C GLU A 15 -8.37 -11.79 10.99
N LYS A 16 -9.22 -10.84 10.54
CA LYS A 16 -9.78 -10.87 9.19
C LYS A 16 -8.70 -10.70 8.12
N LEU A 17 -7.82 -9.71 8.28
CA LEU A 17 -6.72 -9.46 7.34
C LEU A 17 -5.75 -10.65 7.27
N GLN A 18 -5.42 -11.24 8.43
CA GLN A 18 -4.57 -12.42 8.51
C GLN A 18 -5.21 -13.62 7.77
N LYS A 19 -6.51 -13.86 7.94
CA LYS A 19 -7.23 -14.94 7.24
C LYS A 19 -7.28 -14.74 5.72
N SER A 20 -7.30 -13.48 5.25
CA SER A 20 -7.23 -13.17 3.81
C SER A 20 -5.82 -13.25 3.20
N GLY A 21 -4.79 -13.58 3.99
CA GLY A 21 -3.41 -13.63 3.50
C GLY A 21 -2.80 -12.25 3.21
N VAL A 22 -3.40 -11.18 3.73
CA VAL A 22 -2.88 -9.82 3.57
C VAL A 22 -1.63 -9.64 4.42
N ASP A 23 -0.53 -9.27 3.79
CA ASP A 23 0.69 -8.88 4.47
C ASP A 23 0.55 -7.44 5.01
N LEU A 24 0.37 -7.34 6.34
CA LEU A 24 0.18 -6.08 7.05
C LEU A 24 1.37 -5.12 6.92
N SER A 25 2.57 -5.61 6.57
CA SER A 25 3.75 -4.75 6.35
C SER A 25 3.59 -3.82 5.15
N ASN A 26 2.60 -4.08 4.28
CA ASN A 26 2.28 -3.21 3.15
C ASN A 26 1.64 -1.88 3.57
N ILE A 27 1.21 -1.72 4.83
CA ILE A 27 0.61 -0.46 5.32
C ILE A 27 1.49 0.78 5.01
N LYS A 28 2.81 0.61 5.00
CA LYS A 28 3.78 1.67 4.65
C LYS A 28 3.69 2.21 3.21
N ASN A 29 2.96 1.51 2.34
CA ASN A 29 2.79 1.88 0.94
C ASN A 29 1.40 2.50 0.65
N ILE A 30 0.54 2.67 1.67
CA ILE A 30 -0.83 3.18 1.47
C ILE A 30 -0.81 4.57 0.84
N ASP A 31 -0.10 5.52 1.45
CA ASP A 31 -0.03 6.91 0.95
C ASP A 31 0.47 6.98 -0.50
N MET A 32 1.51 6.20 -0.82
CA MET A 32 2.04 6.07 -2.18
C MET A 32 1.00 5.51 -3.16
N TYR A 33 0.20 4.54 -2.71
CA TYR A 33 -0.84 3.94 -3.55
C TYR A 33 -2.05 4.86 -3.73
N GLU A 34 -2.42 5.66 -2.72
CA GLU A 34 -3.46 6.67 -2.83
C GLU A 34 -3.08 7.72 -3.88
N GLU A 35 -1.84 8.22 -3.83
CA GLU A 35 -1.35 9.17 -4.83
C GLU A 35 -1.24 8.55 -6.24
N TYR A 36 -0.83 7.27 -6.33
CA TYR A 36 -0.92 6.51 -7.59
C TYR A 36 -2.35 6.48 -8.14
N ARG A 37 -3.35 6.26 -7.28
CA ARG A 37 -4.76 6.19 -7.66
C ARG A 37 -5.27 7.53 -8.18
N GLU A 38 -4.87 8.64 -7.56
CA GLU A 38 -5.22 10.00 -7.99
C GLU A 38 -4.59 10.32 -9.35
N MET A 39 -3.28 10.18 -9.49
CA MET A 39 -2.58 10.45 -10.76
C MET A 39 -3.10 9.55 -11.89
N SER A 40 -3.39 8.28 -11.59
CA SER A 40 -3.93 7.34 -12.58
C SER A 40 -5.36 7.70 -13.00
N LYS A 41 -6.16 8.31 -12.12
CA LYS A 41 -7.51 8.80 -12.43
C LYS A 41 -7.45 10.02 -13.35
N ASP A 42 -6.43 10.86 -13.20
CA ASP A 42 -6.21 12.05 -14.03
C ASP A 42 -5.65 11.72 -15.43
N GLY A 43 -5.39 10.43 -15.71
CA GLY A 43 -4.97 9.95 -17.02
C GLY A 43 -3.45 9.98 -17.25
N GLU A 44 -2.67 10.21 -16.19
CA GLU A 44 -1.21 10.23 -16.29
C GLU A 44 -0.65 8.88 -16.76
N LYS A 45 0.38 8.91 -17.61
CA LYS A 45 0.98 7.65 -18.09
C LYS A 45 1.65 6.93 -16.93
N LYS A 46 1.36 5.64 -16.78
CA LYS A 46 1.88 4.79 -15.70
C LYS A 46 3.40 4.89 -15.48
N MET A 47 4.19 5.01 -16.55
CA MET A 47 5.65 5.15 -16.44
C MET A 47 6.07 6.44 -15.71
N TYR A 48 5.37 7.54 -15.94
CA TYR A 48 5.65 8.82 -15.27
C TYR A 48 5.24 8.75 -13.80
N ILE A 49 4.06 8.19 -13.52
CA ILE A 49 3.61 7.99 -12.13
C ILE A 49 4.63 7.15 -11.35
N VAL A 50 5.11 6.04 -11.94
CA VAL A 50 6.09 5.16 -11.28
C VAL A 50 7.40 5.90 -10.99
N SER A 51 7.92 6.67 -11.95
CA SER A 51 9.17 7.41 -11.78
C SER A 51 9.04 8.52 -10.70
N PHE A 52 7.94 9.27 -10.76
CA PHE A 52 7.63 10.31 -9.77
C PHE A 52 7.50 9.75 -8.35
N LEU A 53 6.73 8.66 -8.17
CA LEU A 53 6.56 8.04 -6.85
C LEU A 53 7.85 7.39 -6.35
N ALA A 54 8.70 6.86 -7.24
CA ALA A 54 10.00 6.32 -6.87
C ALA A 54 10.90 7.39 -6.24
N GLU A 55 10.96 8.57 -6.87
CA GLU A 55 11.69 9.71 -6.33
C GLU A 55 11.09 10.21 -5.01
N LYS A 56 9.78 10.49 -5.00
CA LYS A 56 9.08 11.05 -3.84
C LYS A 56 9.17 10.19 -2.59
N TYR A 57 8.96 8.87 -2.74
CA TYR A 57 8.96 7.93 -1.62
C TYR A 57 10.33 7.28 -1.38
N LYS A 58 11.39 7.70 -2.10
CA LYS A 58 12.76 7.14 -2.02
C LYS A 58 12.77 5.62 -2.20
N MET A 59 12.01 5.14 -3.18
CA MET A 59 11.87 3.74 -3.53
C MET A 59 12.45 3.49 -4.92
N SER A 60 12.85 2.26 -5.23
CA SER A 60 13.09 1.91 -6.64
C SER A 60 11.76 1.82 -7.40
N GLU A 61 11.77 2.18 -8.69
CA GLU A 61 10.61 2.01 -9.58
C GLU A 61 10.07 0.57 -9.58
N LYS A 62 10.96 -0.43 -9.43
CA LYS A 62 10.59 -1.84 -9.26
C LYS A 62 9.80 -2.09 -7.96
N SER A 63 10.14 -1.40 -6.87
CA SER A 63 9.39 -1.51 -5.61
C SER A 63 8.03 -0.83 -5.72
N VAL A 64 7.95 0.36 -6.32
CA VAL A 64 6.69 1.06 -6.62
C VAL A 64 5.77 0.19 -7.47
N SER A 65 6.27 -0.33 -8.59
CA SER A 65 5.52 -1.22 -9.49
C SER A 65 5.01 -2.48 -8.79
N ARG A 66 5.81 -3.05 -7.87
CA ARG A 66 5.39 -4.20 -7.06
C ARG A 66 4.27 -3.83 -6.08
N ALA A 67 4.38 -2.69 -5.40
CA ALA A 67 3.35 -2.24 -4.47
C ALA A 67 2.03 -1.94 -5.19
N ILE A 68 2.07 -1.23 -6.31
CA ILE A 68 0.89 -1.00 -7.18
C ILE A 68 0.22 -2.32 -7.56
N ARG A 69 1.02 -3.29 -8.04
CA ARG A 69 0.49 -4.59 -8.44
C ARG A 69 -0.14 -5.36 -7.26
N ARG A 70 0.48 -5.32 -6.08
CA ARG A 70 -0.06 -6.01 -4.88
C ARG A 70 -1.42 -5.44 -4.49
N PHE A 71 -1.55 -4.12 -4.47
CA PHE A 71 -2.81 -3.48 -4.06
C PHE A 71 -3.91 -3.51 -5.11
N SER A 72 -3.59 -3.80 -6.38
CA SER A 72 -4.59 -4.02 -7.42
C SER A 72 -5.15 -5.44 -7.48
N MET A 73 -4.68 -6.38 -6.63
CA MET A 73 -5.19 -7.76 -6.61
C MET A 73 -6.54 -7.85 -5.89
N ILE A 74 -7.44 -8.70 -6.39
CA ILE A 74 -8.69 -9.05 -5.72
C ILE A 74 -8.38 -10.20 -4.75
N LEU A 75 -8.85 -10.08 -3.50
CA LEU A 75 -8.74 -11.10 -2.44
C LEU A 75 -9.85 -12.15 -2.54
#